data_AF-A0A5K1CYB1-F1
#
_entry.id   AF-A0A5K1CYB1-F1
#
_cell.length_a   1.000
_cell.length_b   1.000
_cell.length_c   1.000
_cell.angle_alpha   90.00
_cell.angle_beta   90.00
_cell.angle_gamma   90.00
#
_symmetry.space_group_name_H-M   'P 1'
#
loop_
_entity.id
_entity.type
_entity.pdbx_description
1 polymer ?
#
loop_
_entity_poly.entity_id
_entity_poly.type
_entity_poly.pdbx_seq_one_letter_code
_entity_poly.pdbx_strand_id
1 'polypeptide(L)'
;AWALYKAGRLFELVDLKLNGKNCEEAMWFMKIGLLCVQKIPSWRPRMSAVVNMILNENDSGDVQISEPGFIADVDAIKVAREQSSQSPSQLQSSLFSSKSTLQFQESLAK
;
A
#
# COMPACT_ATOMS: atom_id res chain seq x y z
N ALA A 1 -7.89 -6.96 -3.72
CA ALA A 1 -7.15 -7.15 -2.46
C ALA A 1 -7.77 -6.38 -1.29
N TRP A 2 -7.69 -5.03 -1.24
CA TRP A 2 -8.18 -4.22 -0.10
C TRP A 2 -9.65 -4.47 0.28
N ALA A 3 -10.54 -4.59 -0.70
CA ALA A 3 -11.95 -4.90 -0.46
C ALA A 3 -12.15 -6.25 0.25
N LEU A 4 -11.38 -7.27 -0.13
CA LEU A 4 -11.42 -8.60 0.50
C LEU A 4 -10.83 -8.58 1.91
N TYR A 5 -9.78 -7.79 2.15
CA TYR A 5 -9.26 -7.56 3.50
C TYR A 5 -10.32 -6.96 4.42
N LYS A 6 -11.00 -5.88 3.98
CA LYS A 6 -12.09 -5.26 4.76
C LYS A 6 -13.27 -6.21 4.99
N ALA A 7 -13.51 -7.14 4.07
CA ALA A 7 -14.57 -8.13 4.18
C ALA A 7 -14.16 -9.39 4.98
N GLY A 8 -12.93 -9.47 5.49
CA GLY A 8 -12.43 -10.67 6.18
C GLY A 8 -12.22 -11.88 5.26
N ARG A 9 -12.22 -11.69 3.94
CA ARG A 9 -12.19 -12.73 2.89
C ARG A 9 -10.82 -12.81 2.20
N LEU A 10 -9.74 -12.59 2.95
CA LEU A 10 -8.37 -12.63 2.42
C LEU A 10 -8.01 -13.98 1.80
N PHE A 11 -8.56 -15.08 2.33
CA PHE A 11 -8.31 -16.44 1.83
C PHE A 11 -8.65 -16.61 0.34
N GLU A 12 -9.56 -15.80 -0.22
CA GLU A 12 -9.94 -15.86 -1.64
C GLU A 12 -8.85 -15.32 -2.57
N LEU A 13 -7.87 -14.61 -2.02
CA LEU A 13 -6.73 -14.10 -2.77
C LEU A 13 -5.55 -15.10 -2.77
N VAL A 14 -5.65 -16.19 -2.01
CA VAL A 14 -4.62 -17.25 -1.97
C VAL A 14 -4.63 -18.00 -3.31
N ASP A 15 -3.44 -18.24 -3.87
CA ASP A 15 -3.28 -18.97 -5.13
C ASP A 15 -3.86 -20.39 -5.00
N LEU A 16 -4.78 -20.74 -5.92
CA LEU A 16 -5.42 -22.06 -5.98
C LEU A 16 -4.41 -23.19 -6.13
N LYS A 17 -3.23 -22.94 -6.73
CA LYS A 17 -2.15 -23.93 -6.88
C LYS A 17 -1.53 -24.35 -5.56
N LEU A 18 -1.70 -23.57 -4.48
CA LEU A 18 -1.30 -23.96 -3.13
C LEU A 18 -2.22 -25.06 -2.57
N ASN A 19 -3.38 -25.31 -3.21
CA ASN A 19 -4.25 -26.46 -2.96
C ASN A 19 -4.67 -26.59 -1.48
N GLY A 20 -4.86 -25.46 -0.81
CA GLY A 20 -5.23 -25.38 0.61
C GLY A 20 -4.08 -25.55 1.60
N LYS A 21 -2.84 -25.75 1.13
CA LYS A 21 -1.66 -25.80 1.99
C LYS A 21 -1.23 -24.39 2.36
N ASN A 22 -0.83 -24.20 3.61
CA ASN A 22 -0.26 -22.96 4.12
C ASN A 22 -1.14 -21.72 3.88
N CYS A 23 -2.47 -21.88 3.92
CA CYS A 23 -3.39 -20.75 3.75
C CYS A 23 -3.21 -19.68 4.83
N GLU A 24 -2.89 -20.08 6.05
CA GLU A 24 -2.62 -19.17 7.17
C GLU A 24 -1.37 -18.32 6.91
N GLU A 25 -0.27 -18.97 6.50
CA GLU A 25 0.98 -18.31 6.10
C GLU A 25 0.76 -17.37 4.91
N ALA A 26 0.00 -17.80 3.89
CA ALA A 26 -0.34 -16.96 2.75
C ALA A 26 -1.16 -15.72 3.18
N MET A 27 -2.14 -15.89 4.06
CA MET A 27 -2.91 -14.78 4.63
C MET A 27 -2.03 -13.84 5.46
N TRP A 28 -1.05 -14.39 6.18
CA TRP A 28 -0.07 -13.61 6.93
C TRP A 28 0.79 -12.73 6.00
N PHE A 29 1.37 -13.31 4.95
CA PHE A 29 2.13 -12.56 3.95
C PHE A 29 1.29 -11.47 3.28
N MET A 30 0.00 -11.72 3.04
CA MET A 30 -0.89 -10.71 2.49
C MET A 30 -1.12 -9.53 3.45
N LYS A 31 -1.28 -9.78 4.75
CA LYS A 31 -1.38 -8.72 5.76
C LYS A 31 -0.10 -7.87 5.81
N ILE A 32 1.07 -8.51 5.79
CA ILE A 32 2.37 -7.81 5.71
C ILE A 32 2.46 -6.99 4.42
N GLY A 33 2.06 -7.56 3.28
CA GLY A 33 2.02 -6.86 2.00
C GLY A 33 1.17 -5.59 2.06
N LEU A 34 -0.01 -5.66 2.71
CA LEU A 34 -0.89 -4.51 2.91
C LEU A 34 -0.26 -3.43 3.81
N LEU A 35 0.49 -3.80 4.85
CA LEU A 35 1.24 -2.86 5.69
C LEU A 35 2.31 -2.09 4.89
N CYS A 36 2.99 -2.76 3.98
CA CYS A 36 4.04 -2.17 3.15
C CYS A 36 3.51 -1.14 2.14
N VAL A 37 2.24 -1.21 1.76
CA VAL A 37 1.63 -0.33 0.73
C VAL A 37 0.69 0.72 1.31
N GLN A 38 0.73 0.98 2.62
CA GLN A 38 -0.13 1.99 3.23
C GLN A 38 0.02 3.37 2.58
N LYS A 39 -1.11 4.08 2.46
CA LYS A 39 -1.21 5.39 1.84
C LYS A 39 -0.25 6.40 2.49
N ILE A 40 -0.17 6.39 3.82
CA ILE A 40 0.72 7.25 4.59
C ILE A 40 2.12 6.59 4.67
N PRO A 41 3.18 7.19 4.10
CA PRO A 41 4.51 6.56 4.06
C PRO A 41 5.11 6.28 5.44
N SER A 42 4.84 7.14 6.43
CA SER A 42 5.36 6.98 7.79
C SER A 42 4.76 5.81 8.57
N TRP A 43 3.65 5.23 8.08
CA TRP A 43 3.05 4.04 8.67
C TRP A 43 3.58 2.73 8.07
N ARG A 44 4.37 2.80 7.00
CA ARG A 44 4.98 1.62 6.39
C ARG A 44 6.08 1.07 7.31
N PRO A 45 6.11 -0.24 7.57
CA PRO A 45 7.12 -0.84 8.43
C PRO A 45 8.52 -0.73 7.83
N ARG A 46 9.53 -0.63 8.70
CA ARG A 46 10.93 -0.76 8.28
C ARG A 46 11.18 -2.18 7.78
N MET A 47 12.11 -2.37 6.84
CA MET A 47 12.44 -3.69 6.31
C MET A 47 12.87 -4.69 7.38
N SER A 48 13.61 -4.25 8.41
CA SER A 48 13.97 -5.12 9.55
C SER A 48 12.74 -5.64 10.29
N ALA A 49 11.72 -4.79 10.47
CA ALA A 49 10.45 -5.20 11.07
C ALA A 49 9.68 -6.16 10.16
N VAL A 50 9.68 -5.93 8.84
CA VAL A 50 9.07 -6.85 7.85
C VAL A 50 9.71 -8.23 7.92
N VAL A 51 11.04 -8.30 7.92
CA VAL A 51 11.76 -9.58 8.06
C VAL A 51 11.43 -10.25 9.40
N ASN A 52 11.38 -9.47 10.48
CA ASN A 52 11.00 -9.99 11.79
C ASN A 52 9.56 -10.56 11.79
N MET A 53 8.60 -9.88 11.16
CA MET A 53 7.22 -10.35 11.02
C MET A 53 7.13 -11.63 10.19
N ILE A 54 7.93 -11.75 9.13
CA ILE A 54 7.97 -12.97 8.29
C ILE A 54 8.54 -14.16 9.07
N LEU A 55 9.59 -13.94 9.87
CA LEU A 55 10.26 -15.01 10.61
C LEU A 55 9.55 -15.40 11.92
N ASN A 56 8.85 -14.45 12.54
CA ASN A 56 8.17 -14.62 13.82
C ASN A 56 6.65 -14.52 13.63
N GLU A 57 6.07 -15.54 13.00
CA GLU A 57 4.65 -15.73 12.62
C GLU A 57 3.62 -15.43 13.74
N ASN A 58 4.08 -15.29 14.99
CA ASN A 58 3.28 -15.12 16.20
C ASN A 58 3.10 -13.67 16.69
N ASP A 59 3.75 -12.65 16.10
CA ASP A 59 3.56 -11.25 16.50
C ASP A 59 2.42 -10.58 15.72
N SER A 60 1.33 -11.33 15.54
CA SER A 60 0.05 -10.82 15.05
C SER A 60 -0.70 -10.12 16.17
N GLY A 61 -0.03 -9.18 16.84
CA GLY A 61 -0.71 -8.12 17.56
C GLY A 61 -1.73 -7.45 16.63
N ASP A 62 -2.67 -6.72 17.21
CA ASP A 62 -3.71 -5.98 16.49
C ASP A 62 -3.09 -4.86 15.62
N VAL A 63 -2.45 -5.26 14.51
CA VAL A 63 -1.76 -4.35 13.62
C VAL A 63 -2.83 -3.68 12.77
N GLN A 64 -3.04 -2.40 13.04
CA GLN A 64 -3.99 -1.56 12.31
C GLN A 64 -3.51 -1.35 10.87
N ILE A 65 -4.14 -2.05 9.92
CA ILE A 65 -3.87 -1.88 8.49
C ILE A 65 -4.82 -0.81 7.94
N SER A 66 -4.25 0.30 7.48
CA SER A 66 -5.00 1.37 6.82
C SER A 66 -5.12 1.17 5.31
N GLU A 67 -5.90 2.03 4.66
CA GLU A 67 -6.07 2.01 3.21
C GLU A 67 -4.71 2.10 2.46
N PRO A 68 -4.47 1.24 1.46
CA PRO A 68 -3.32 1.31 0.58
C PRO A 68 -3.25 2.61 -0.22
N GLY A 69 -2.04 3.02 -0.60
CA GLY A 69 -1.85 4.10 -1.55
C GLY A 69 -2.34 3.69 -2.94
N PHE A 70 -3.17 4.54 -3.56
CA PHE A 70 -3.63 4.36 -4.94
C PHE A 70 -2.96 5.37 -5.87
N ILE A 71 -2.36 4.87 -6.95
CA ILE A 71 -1.84 5.68 -8.05
C ILE A 71 -2.84 5.57 -9.19
N ALA A 72 -3.64 6.62 -9.38
CA ALA A 72 -4.75 6.63 -10.33
C ALA A 72 -4.31 6.73 -11.79
N ASP A 73 -3.14 7.31 -12.07
CA ASP A 73 -2.70 7.57 -13.43
C ASP A 73 -1.21 7.26 -13.57
N VAL A 74 -0.93 5.99 -13.88
CA VAL A 74 0.43 5.50 -14.09
C VAL A 74 0.97 5.95 -15.45
N ASP A 75 0.08 6.19 -16.41
CA ASP A 75 0.44 6.61 -17.77
C ASP A 75 0.81 8.10 -17.83
N ALA A 76 0.12 8.96 -17.06
CA ALA A 76 0.57 10.34 -16.87
C ALA A 76 1.98 10.44 -16.26
N ILE A 77 2.35 9.50 -15.38
CA ILE A 77 3.69 9.45 -14.79
C ILE A 77 4.76 9.08 -15.84
N LYS A 78 4.42 8.20 -16.80
CA LYS A 78 5.35 7.83 -17.89
C LYS A 78 5.58 8.99 -18.85
N VAL A 79 4.52 9.67 -19.27
CA VAL A 79 4.60 10.80 -20.20
C VAL A 79 5.42 11.95 -19.60
N ALA A 80 5.28 12.24 -18.31
CA ALA A 80 6.08 13.25 -17.62
C ALA A 80 7.58 12.90 -17.58
N ARG A 81 7.93 11.60 -17.47
CA ARG A 81 9.32 11.14 -17.36
C ARG A 81 10.09 11.25 -18.67
N GLU A 82 9.43 11.14 -19.82
CA GLU A 82 10.07 11.27 -21.13
C GLU A 82 10.33 12.74 -21.51
N GLN A 83 9.65 13.68 -20.87
CA GLN A 83 9.72 15.11 -21.20
C GLN A 83 10.64 15.93 -20.27
N SER A 84 11.07 15.38 -19.12
CA SER A 84 11.88 16.15 -18.15
C SER A 84 13.27 15.56 -17.92
N SER A 85 14.31 16.28 -18.31
CA SER A 85 15.71 16.05 -17.93
C SER A 85 16.01 16.39 -16.45
N GLN A 86 15.02 16.36 -15.55
CA GLN A 86 15.15 16.83 -14.17
C GLN A 86 14.94 15.73 -13.12
N SER A 87 15.62 15.89 -11.99
CA SER A 87 15.89 14.85 -11.01
C SER A 87 14.63 14.33 -10.27
N PRO A 88 14.57 13.04 -9.90
CA PRO A 88 13.39 12.39 -9.30
C PRO A 88 12.88 12.96 -7.96
N SER A 89 13.70 13.73 -7.24
CA SER A 89 13.40 14.19 -5.87
C SER A 89 12.39 15.35 -5.80
N GLN A 90 12.22 16.13 -6.88
CA GLN A 90 11.33 17.30 -6.88
C GLN A 90 9.89 17.00 -7.33
N LEU A 91 9.65 15.84 -7.95
CA LEU A 91 8.34 15.44 -8.45
C LEU A 91 7.43 14.85 -7.37
N GLN A 92 8.01 14.25 -6.32
CA GLN A 92 7.21 13.71 -5.22
C GLN A 92 6.55 14.84 -4.42
N SER A 93 7.28 15.92 -4.11
CA SER A 93 6.74 17.04 -3.33
C SER A 93 5.63 17.81 -4.07
N SER A 94 5.73 17.96 -5.39
CA SER A 94 4.72 18.68 -6.19
C SER A 94 3.41 17.91 -6.30
N LEU A 95 3.43 16.58 -6.47
CA LEU A 95 2.22 15.75 -6.50
C LEU A 95 1.50 15.67 -5.15
N PHE A 96 2.25 15.62 -4.04
CA PHE A 96 1.65 15.70 -2.70
C PHE A 96 1.04 17.09 -2.44
N SER A 97 1.71 18.16 -2.88
CA SER A 97 1.22 19.54 -2.76
C SER A 97 -0.02 19.84 -3.62
N SER A 98 -0.07 19.32 -4.85
CA SER A 98 -1.21 19.50 -5.74
C SER A 98 -2.44 18.71 -5.27
N LYS A 99 -2.26 17.51 -4.71
CA LYS A 99 -3.39 16.74 -4.16
C LYS A 99 -3.91 17.32 -2.83
N SER A 100 -3.03 17.84 -1.96
CA SER A 100 -3.48 18.51 -0.73
C SER A 100 -4.25 19.79 -1.02
N THR A 101 -3.86 20.54 -2.06
CA THR A 101 -4.56 21.76 -2.50
C THR A 101 -5.95 21.45 -3.04
N LEU A 102 -6.12 20.38 -3.84
CA LEU A 102 -7.43 19.96 -4.35
C LEU A 102 -8.35 19.44 -3.23
N GLN A 103 -7.82 18.69 -2.26
CA GLN A 103 -8.62 18.26 -1.09
C GLN A 103 -9.04 19.44 -0.19
N PHE A 104 -8.20 20.47 -0.07
CA PHE A 104 -8.54 21.68 0.69
C PHE A 104 -9.62 22.51 -0.01
N GLN A 105 -9.59 22.59 -1.35
CA GLN A 105 -10.62 23.31 -2.11
C GLN A 105 -11.98 22.61 -2.09
N GLU A 106 -12.03 21.27 -2.13
CA GLU A 106 -13.30 20.53 -1.98
C GLU A 106 -13.94 20.70 -0.59
N SER A 107 -13.14 20.92 0.47
CA SER A 107 -13.66 21.16 1.82
C SER A 107 -14.27 22.55 2.02
N LEU A 108 -13.93 23.52 1.17
CA LEU A 108 -14.46 24.90 1.22
C LEU A 108 -15.72 25.10 0.37
N ALA A 109 -16.13 24.09 -0.39
CA ALA A 109 -17.31 24.09 -1.26
C ALA A 109 -18.54 23.42 -0.62
N LYS A 110 -18.53 23.16 0.69
CA LYS A 110 -19.68 22.71 1.50
C LYS A 110 -19.90 23.69 2.64
#